data_AF-A0A1A8SIL9-F1
#
_entry.id   AF-A0A1A8SIL9-F1
#
_cell.length_a   1.000
_cell.length_b   1.000
_cell.length_c   1.000
_cell.angle_alpha   90.00
_cell.angle_beta   90.00
_cell.angle_gamma   90.00
#
_symmetry.space_group_name_H-M   'P 1'
#
loop_
_entity.id
_entity.type
_entity.pdbx_description
1 polymer ?
#
loop_
_entity_poly.entity_id
_entity_poly.type
_entity_poly.pdbx_seq_one_letter_code
_entity_poly.pdbx_strand_id
1 'polypeptide(L)'
;TPTSACKMMGNADIWLMRTYWDFDFPRPFLPNFKFVGGIHCKPSKPLPKHMETFVQSSGDDGIVVFSLGTMVKNLTSDKANMIASALAQVPQKVLWRYSGKTPDTLGSNTKLYDWIPQNDLLGHPKARAFITHGGANGVYEAIYHGVPMVGIPTFADQPDNMVHMKAKGAAVIADLNFMTSEDLRDAINTVINEKSYKESAMRLSRIHHDRPMSPLDEAVFWIEFTMRHKGAKHLRVQAHELTWYQYHSLDVLSFLLSVVLLLLFVLVKTCRFCFRRCCCRRKTKRKAE
;
A
#
# COMPACT_ATOMS: atom_id res chain seq x y z
N THR A 1 -6.93 22.25 25.16
CA THR A 1 -5.64 22.41 24.46
C THR A 1 -5.67 21.60 23.19
N PRO A 2 -5.26 22.15 22.03
CA PRO A 2 -5.20 21.38 20.79
C PRO A 2 -4.25 20.18 20.95
N THR A 3 -4.69 19.01 20.49
CA THR A 3 -3.93 17.76 20.54
C THR A 3 -3.11 17.61 19.25
N SER A 4 -1.86 17.14 19.34
CA SER A 4 -1.05 16.90 18.14
C SER A 4 -1.62 15.74 17.31
N ALA A 5 -1.38 15.74 15.99
CA ALA A 5 -1.81 14.65 15.12
C ALA A 5 -1.30 13.29 15.61
N CYS A 6 -0.03 13.20 16.03
CA CYS A 6 0.55 11.98 16.60
C CYS A 6 -0.19 11.50 17.86
N LYS A 7 -0.52 12.42 18.78
CA LYS A 7 -1.27 12.07 20.00
C LYS A 7 -2.71 11.66 19.69
N MET A 8 -3.35 12.31 18.72
CA MET A 8 -4.69 11.95 18.26
C MET A 8 -4.69 10.54 17.65
N MET A 9 -3.73 10.24 16.77
CA MET A 9 -3.54 8.93 16.16
C MET A 9 -3.23 7.86 17.22
N GLY A 10 -2.29 8.10 18.13
CA GLY A 10 -1.91 7.16 19.19
C GLY A 10 -3.06 6.80 20.14
N ASN A 11 -4.07 7.66 20.24
CA ASN A 11 -5.26 7.45 21.06
C ASN A 11 -6.39 6.66 20.37
N ALA A 12 -6.26 6.34 19.09
CA ALA A 12 -7.27 5.59 18.37
C ALA A 12 -7.42 4.18 18.96
N ASP A 13 -8.67 3.81 19.28
CA ASP A 13 -9.00 2.48 19.80
C ASP A 13 -8.92 1.41 18.73
N ILE A 14 -9.39 1.71 17.52
CA ILE A 14 -9.34 0.84 16.34
C ILE A 14 -8.84 1.64 15.13
N TRP A 15 -8.07 0.98 14.27
CA TRP A 15 -7.63 1.49 12.98
C TRP A 15 -8.31 0.72 11.85
N LEU A 16 -9.16 1.39 11.09
CA LEU A 16 -9.73 0.85 9.84
C LEU A 16 -8.77 1.16 8.69
N MET A 17 -7.90 0.21 8.38
CA MET A 17 -6.89 0.30 7.33
C MET A 17 -7.55 0.03 5.98
N ARG A 18 -7.47 0.98 5.05
CA ARG A 18 -7.99 0.81 3.68
C ARG A 18 -7.10 -0.06 2.79
N THR A 19 -6.34 -0.98 3.37
CA THR A 19 -5.53 -1.97 2.65
C THR A 19 -5.96 -3.41 2.96
N TYR A 20 -5.46 -4.39 2.22
CA TYR A 20 -5.59 -5.82 2.47
C TYR A 20 -4.47 -6.61 1.77
N TRP A 21 -4.34 -7.90 2.06
CA TRP A 21 -3.21 -8.75 1.65
C TRP A 21 -3.12 -9.03 0.13
N ASP A 22 -4.22 -8.88 -0.62
CA ASP A 22 -4.18 -8.87 -2.08
C ASP A 22 -3.37 -7.70 -2.64
N PHE A 23 -3.23 -6.60 -1.89
CA PHE A 23 -2.52 -5.39 -2.30
C PHE A 23 -1.22 -5.13 -1.51
N ASP A 24 -1.29 -5.25 -0.18
CA ASP A 24 -0.19 -4.87 0.72
C ASP A 24 0.89 -5.96 0.81
N PHE A 25 2.06 -5.62 1.36
CA PHE A 25 3.08 -6.58 1.76
C PHE A 25 2.82 -7.12 3.18
N PRO A 26 3.17 -8.38 3.47
CA PRO A 26 2.99 -8.95 4.80
C PRO A 26 3.85 -8.19 5.82
N ARG A 27 3.24 -7.83 6.96
CA ARG A 27 3.93 -7.21 8.10
C ARG A 27 3.23 -7.55 9.42
N PRO A 28 3.93 -7.51 10.57
CA PRO A 28 3.28 -7.57 11.87
C PRO A 28 2.31 -6.40 12.05
N PHE A 29 1.16 -6.66 12.67
CA PHE A 29 0.17 -5.64 12.99
C PHE A 29 -0.41 -5.88 14.39
N LEU A 30 -0.89 -4.81 15.01
CA LEU A 30 -1.52 -4.88 16.31
C LEU A 30 -2.97 -5.36 16.19
N PRO A 31 -3.53 -6.00 17.22
CA PRO A 31 -4.91 -6.52 17.19
C PRO A 31 -5.98 -5.47 16.90
N ASN A 32 -5.70 -4.18 17.12
CA ASN A 32 -6.60 -3.07 16.83
C ASN A 32 -6.56 -2.57 15.38
N PHE A 33 -5.74 -3.16 14.50
CA PHE A 33 -5.71 -2.85 13.07
C PHE A 33 -6.63 -3.80 12.31
N LYS A 34 -7.61 -3.24 11.60
CA LYS A 34 -8.64 -3.98 10.86
C LYS A 34 -8.62 -3.54 9.39
N PHE A 35 -8.54 -4.51 8.51
CA PHE A 35 -8.23 -4.28 7.10
C PHE A 35 -9.51 -4.30 6.27
N VAL A 36 -9.84 -3.14 5.71
CA VAL A 36 -11.07 -2.85 4.96
C VAL A 36 -10.75 -2.38 3.53
N GLY A 37 -9.64 -2.87 2.96
CA GLY A 37 -9.25 -2.58 1.58
C GLY A 37 -10.34 -2.98 0.58
N GLY A 38 -10.62 -2.10 -0.38
CA GLY A 38 -11.68 -2.29 -1.39
C GLY A 38 -13.11 -2.04 -0.91
N ILE A 39 -13.31 -1.37 0.22
CA ILE A 39 -14.66 -1.06 0.76
C ILE A 39 -15.59 -0.31 -0.22
N HIS A 40 -15.04 0.40 -1.20
CA HIS A 40 -15.80 1.11 -2.23
C HIS A 40 -16.15 0.24 -3.45
N CYS A 41 -15.49 -0.90 -3.63
CA CYS A 41 -15.65 -1.76 -4.80
C CYS A 41 -17.04 -2.40 -4.83
N LYS A 42 -17.61 -2.56 -6.03
CA LYS A 42 -18.96 -3.09 -6.23
C LYS A 42 -19.02 -3.96 -7.48
N PRO A 43 -19.96 -4.92 -7.56
CA PRO A 43 -20.26 -5.58 -8.82
C PRO A 43 -20.56 -4.56 -9.92
N SER A 44 -20.16 -4.86 -11.16
CA SER A 44 -20.40 -3.98 -12.29
C SER A 44 -21.90 -3.88 -12.60
N LYS A 45 -22.33 -2.68 -12.98
CA LYS A 45 -23.67 -2.40 -13.49
C LYS A 45 -23.64 -2.25 -15.02
N PRO A 46 -24.79 -2.39 -15.71
CA PRO A 46 -24.87 -2.14 -17.14
C PRO A 46 -24.41 -0.72 -17.51
N LEU A 47 -23.63 -0.60 -18.58
CA LEU A 47 -23.13 0.69 -19.06
C LEU A 47 -24.24 1.49 -19.76
N PRO A 48 -24.14 2.84 -19.79
CA PRO A 48 -24.99 3.66 -20.63
C PRO A 48 -24.90 3.24 -22.10
N LYS A 49 -26.04 3.19 -22.81
CA LYS A 49 -26.14 2.64 -24.18
C LYS A 49 -25.08 3.16 -25.15
N HIS A 50 -24.78 4.45 -25.12
CA HIS A 50 -23.77 5.06 -26.00
C HIS A 50 -22.34 4.56 -25.73
N MET A 51 -22.01 4.28 -24.47
CA MET A 51 -20.72 3.74 -24.05
C MET A 51 -20.67 2.25 -24.35
N GLU A 52 -21.75 1.52 -24.06
CA GLU A 52 -21.91 0.11 -24.41
C GLU A 52 -21.71 -0.14 -25.92
N THR A 53 -22.33 0.66 -26.79
CA THR A 53 -22.13 0.55 -28.24
C THR A 53 -20.66 0.72 -28.64
N PHE A 54 -19.94 1.64 -28.00
CA PHE A 54 -18.51 1.82 -28.27
C PHE A 54 -17.69 0.64 -27.77
N VAL A 55 -17.97 0.16 -26.55
CA VAL A 55 -17.32 -1.03 -25.97
C VAL A 55 -17.55 -2.25 -26.85
N GLN A 56 -18.78 -2.47 -27.35
CA GLN A 56 -19.08 -3.61 -28.21
C GLN A 56 -18.38 -3.54 -29.57
N SER A 57 -18.18 -2.34 -30.11
CA SER A 57 -17.44 -2.12 -31.37
C SER A 57 -15.96 -2.52 -31.32
N SER A 58 -15.44 -2.89 -30.15
CA SER A 58 -14.07 -3.39 -29.99
C SER A 58 -13.82 -4.81 -30.50
N GLY A 59 -14.87 -5.55 -30.91
CA GLY A 59 -14.69 -6.94 -31.33
C GLY A 59 -14.02 -7.80 -30.26
N ASP A 60 -13.07 -8.64 -30.67
CA ASP A 60 -12.35 -9.54 -29.75
C ASP A 60 -11.19 -8.86 -29.01
N ASP A 61 -10.68 -7.75 -29.57
CA ASP A 61 -9.58 -6.97 -29.00
C ASP A 61 -9.95 -6.41 -27.62
N GLY A 62 -11.21 -6.03 -27.42
CA GLY A 62 -11.72 -5.53 -26.16
C GLY A 62 -11.33 -4.08 -25.88
N ILE A 63 -11.38 -3.69 -24.60
CA ILE A 63 -11.23 -2.30 -24.18
C ILE A 63 -10.06 -2.08 -23.23
N VAL A 64 -9.48 -0.88 -23.33
CA VAL A 64 -8.59 -0.31 -22.33
C VAL A 64 -9.32 0.83 -21.64
N VAL A 65 -9.35 0.78 -20.31
CA VAL A 65 -9.85 1.89 -19.49
C VAL A 65 -8.66 2.75 -19.12
N PHE A 66 -8.78 4.07 -19.24
CA PHE A 66 -7.68 4.98 -18.90
C PHE A 66 -8.17 6.12 -18.01
N SER A 67 -7.60 6.23 -16.81
CA SER A 67 -7.81 7.36 -15.90
C SER A 67 -6.59 7.71 -15.06
N LEU A 68 -6.19 8.99 -15.05
CA LEU A 68 -5.19 9.52 -14.12
C LEU A 68 -5.81 10.11 -12.83
N GLY A 69 -7.04 9.70 -12.50
CA GLY A 69 -7.75 10.21 -11.33
C GLY A 69 -8.32 11.62 -11.53
N THR A 70 -8.86 12.20 -10.46
CA THR A 70 -9.59 13.50 -10.49
C THR A 70 -8.70 14.72 -10.27
N MET A 71 -7.48 14.50 -9.78
CA MET A 71 -6.54 15.57 -9.42
C MET A 71 -5.66 15.97 -10.60
N VAL A 72 -5.35 15.02 -11.50
CA VAL A 72 -4.64 15.28 -12.75
C VAL A 72 -5.67 15.71 -13.80
N LYS A 73 -6.04 16.99 -13.76
CA LYS A 73 -7.07 17.52 -14.66
C LYS A 73 -6.53 17.85 -16.05
N ASN A 74 -5.32 18.40 -16.11
CA ASN A 74 -4.70 18.85 -17.34
C ASN A 74 -3.29 18.27 -17.47
N LEU A 75 -3.06 17.62 -18.60
CA LEU A 75 -1.73 17.29 -19.10
C LEU A 75 -1.26 18.45 -20.01
N THR A 76 0.04 18.65 -20.13
CA THR A 76 0.56 19.52 -21.19
C THR A 76 0.18 18.96 -22.56
N SER A 77 0.02 19.82 -23.57
CA SER A 77 -0.35 19.39 -24.92
C SER A 77 0.59 18.30 -25.45
N ASP A 78 1.90 18.44 -25.21
CA ASP A 78 2.92 17.48 -25.65
C ASP A 78 2.71 16.10 -25.01
N LYS A 79 2.41 16.04 -23.70
CA LYS A 79 2.15 14.77 -23.00
C LYS A 79 0.81 14.17 -23.42
N ALA A 80 -0.21 14.99 -23.60
CA ALA A 80 -1.52 14.55 -24.07
C ALA A 80 -1.44 13.97 -25.49
N ASN A 81 -0.70 14.62 -26.39
CA ASN A 81 -0.45 14.15 -27.75
C ASN A 81 0.42 12.88 -27.77
N MET A 82 1.48 12.81 -26.96
CA MET A 82 2.29 11.59 -26.83
C MET A 82 1.44 10.39 -26.39
N ILE A 83 0.61 10.57 -25.37
CA ILE A 83 -0.28 9.50 -24.90
C ILE A 83 -1.32 9.14 -25.98
N ALA A 84 -1.97 10.13 -26.59
CA ALA A 84 -2.94 9.89 -27.66
C ALA A 84 -2.33 9.11 -28.84
N SER A 85 -1.10 9.44 -29.23
CA SER A 85 -0.34 8.74 -30.27
C SER A 85 -0.05 7.28 -29.89
N ALA A 86 0.25 6.98 -28.63
CA ALA A 86 0.41 5.61 -28.15
C ALA A 86 -0.90 4.82 -28.23
N LEU A 87 -1.99 5.43 -27.74
CA LEU A 87 -3.32 4.80 -27.73
C LEU A 87 -3.84 4.54 -29.15
N ALA A 88 -3.51 5.40 -30.12
CA ALA A 88 -3.88 5.20 -31.52
C ALA A 88 -3.22 3.97 -32.16
N GLN A 89 -2.13 3.45 -31.58
CA GLN A 89 -1.37 2.31 -32.11
C GLN A 89 -1.85 0.96 -31.59
N VAL A 90 -2.77 0.92 -30.61
CA VAL A 90 -3.31 -0.33 -30.07
C VAL A 90 -4.67 -0.66 -30.70
N PRO A 91 -4.99 -1.95 -30.94
CA PRO A 91 -6.25 -2.32 -31.60
C PRO A 91 -7.48 -2.16 -30.69
N GLN A 92 -7.29 -2.09 -29.37
CA GLN A 92 -8.39 -1.95 -28.41
C GLN A 92 -9.12 -0.62 -28.58
N LYS A 93 -10.42 -0.62 -28.21
CA LYS A 93 -11.12 0.65 -27.96
C LYS A 93 -10.71 1.20 -26.61
N VAL A 94 -10.33 2.47 -26.58
CA VAL A 94 -9.85 3.13 -25.37
C VAL A 94 -10.90 4.11 -24.85
N LEU A 95 -11.30 3.93 -23.60
CA LEU A 95 -12.16 4.88 -22.89
C LEU A 95 -11.27 5.70 -21.95
N TRP A 96 -10.95 6.91 -22.38
CA TRP A 96 -10.03 7.78 -21.67
C TRP A 96 -10.79 8.89 -20.94
N ARG A 97 -10.73 8.85 -19.61
CA ARG A 97 -11.23 9.93 -18.77
C ARG A 97 -10.25 11.10 -18.80
N TYR A 98 -10.61 12.17 -19.48
CA TYR A 98 -9.79 13.36 -19.70
C TYR A 98 -10.65 14.57 -20.03
N SER A 99 -10.45 15.67 -19.29
CA SER A 99 -11.19 16.94 -19.45
C SER A 99 -10.32 18.09 -19.94
N GLY A 100 -9.08 17.80 -20.38
CA GLY A 100 -8.19 18.79 -20.97
C GLY A 100 -8.50 19.05 -22.44
N LYS A 101 -7.64 19.84 -23.10
CA LYS A 101 -7.75 20.08 -24.55
C LYS A 101 -7.61 18.76 -25.31
N THR A 102 -8.56 18.44 -26.19
CA THR A 102 -8.48 17.27 -27.09
C THR A 102 -7.11 17.20 -27.78
N PRO A 103 -6.37 16.08 -27.66
CA PRO A 103 -5.11 15.90 -28.35
C PRO A 103 -5.28 15.91 -29.86
N ASP A 104 -4.36 16.54 -30.58
CA ASP A 104 -4.34 16.62 -32.04
C ASP A 104 -4.06 15.25 -32.69
N THR A 105 -3.40 14.34 -31.95
CA THR A 105 -3.06 12.96 -32.38
C THR A 105 -4.05 11.89 -31.90
N LEU A 106 -5.26 12.28 -31.50
CA LEU A 106 -6.28 11.35 -31.00
C LEU A 106 -6.74 10.36 -32.09
N GLY A 107 -6.47 9.07 -31.89
CA GLY A 107 -6.92 8.00 -32.77
C GLY A 107 -8.42 7.72 -32.70
N SER A 108 -8.99 7.20 -33.79
CA SER A 108 -10.43 6.86 -33.89
C SER A 108 -10.87 5.69 -32.99
N ASN A 109 -9.92 4.94 -32.44
CA ASN A 109 -10.15 3.89 -31.44
C ASN A 109 -10.29 4.45 -30.02
N THR A 110 -10.00 5.73 -29.78
CA THR A 110 -10.05 6.35 -28.45
C THR A 110 -11.21 7.33 -28.34
N LYS A 111 -11.97 7.25 -27.25
CA LYS A 111 -12.98 8.26 -26.89
C LYS A 111 -12.63 8.92 -25.57
N LEU A 112 -12.75 10.25 -25.57
CA LEU A 112 -12.57 11.08 -24.39
C LEU A 112 -13.90 11.24 -23.64
N TYR A 113 -13.82 11.22 -22.31
CA TYR A 113 -14.94 11.43 -21.43
C TYR A 113 -14.53 12.31 -20.25
N ASP A 114 -15.38 13.24 -19.84
CA ASP A 114 -15.16 13.98 -18.58
C ASP A 114 -15.26 13.05 -17.35
N TRP A 115 -16.17 12.08 -17.46
CA TRP A 115 -16.43 11.09 -16.44
C TRP A 115 -16.73 9.72 -17.06
N ILE A 116 -16.23 8.67 -16.41
CA ILE A 116 -16.49 7.28 -16.79
C ILE A 116 -16.99 6.50 -15.57
N PRO A 117 -17.93 5.54 -15.74
CA PRO A 117 -18.29 4.59 -14.70
C PRO A 117 -17.16 3.54 -14.56
N GLN A 118 -16.04 3.95 -13.94
CA GLN A 118 -14.78 3.18 -13.92
C GLN A 118 -14.95 1.76 -13.39
N ASN A 119 -15.60 1.59 -12.24
CA ASN A 119 -15.91 0.27 -11.67
C ASN A 119 -16.64 -0.63 -12.68
N ASP A 120 -17.63 -0.10 -13.37
CA ASP A 120 -18.47 -0.87 -14.29
C ASP A 120 -17.71 -1.23 -15.57
N LEU A 121 -16.87 -0.32 -16.08
CA LEU A 121 -15.98 -0.57 -17.20
C LEU A 121 -14.91 -1.62 -16.88
N LEU A 122 -14.32 -1.56 -15.69
CA LEU A 122 -13.33 -2.55 -15.24
C LEU A 122 -13.98 -3.94 -15.03
N GLY A 123 -15.22 -3.98 -14.55
CA GLY A 123 -15.99 -5.21 -14.43
C GLY A 123 -16.69 -5.66 -15.70
N HIS A 124 -16.42 -5.03 -16.85
CA HIS A 124 -17.00 -5.44 -18.13
C HIS A 124 -16.20 -6.62 -18.73
N PRO A 125 -16.83 -7.64 -19.35
CA PRO A 125 -16.13 -8.79 -19.92
C PRO A 125 -15.09 -8.46 -21.01
N LYS A 126 -15.23 -7.29 -21.64
CA LYS A 126 -14.26 -6.78 -22.64
C LYS A 126 -13.08 -6.02 -22.04
N ALA A 127 -13.04 -5.78 -20.73
CA ALA A 127 -11.89 -5.11 -20.10
C ALA A 127 -10.62 -5.96 -20.23
N ARG A 128 -9.57 -5.36 -20.78
CA ARG A 128 -8.26 -6.01 -20.95
C ARG A 128 -7.20 -5.42 -20.06
N ALA A 129 -7.13 -4.10 -19.97
CA ALA A 129 -6.15 -3.41 -19.15
C ALA A 129 -6.71 -2.11 -18.59
N PHE A 130 -6.12 -1.67 -17.48
CA PHE A 130 -6.38 -0.37 -16.88
C PHE A 130 -5.11 0.48 -16.85
N ILE A 131 -5.11 1.58 -17.60
CA ILE A 131 -4.06 2.59 -17.49
C ILE A 131 -4.45 3.52 -16.33
N THR A 132 -3.61 3.61 -15.32
CA THR A 132 -3.95 4.26 -14.06
C THR A 132 -2.81 5.08 -13.48
N HIS A 133 -3.14 6.18 -12.82
CA HIS A 133 -2.19 6.87 -11.95
C HIS A 133 -1.78 6.07 -10.69
N GLY A 134 -2.38 4.92 -10.39
CA GLY A 134 -2.02 4.14 -9.20
C GLY A 134 -2.64 4.62 -7.89
N GLY A 135 -3.67 5.47 -7.93
CA GLY A 135 -4.43 5.82 -6.73
C GLY A 135 -5.15 4.61 -6.13
N ALA A 136 -5.13 4.47 -4.80
CA ALA A 136 -5.59 3.27 -4.09
C ALA A 136 -7.00 2.81 -4.49
N ASN A 137 -7.95 3.74 -4.71
CA ASN A 137 -9.32 3.35 -5.10
C ASN A 137 -9.36 2.65 -6.46
N GLY A 138 -8.66 3.19 -7.47
CA GLY A 138 -8.61 2.59 -8.80
C GLY A 138 -7.85 1.27 -8.81
N VAL A 139 -6.79 1.17 -8.00
CA VAL A 139 -6.06 -0.10 -7.81
C VAL A 139 -6.98 -1.17 -7.26
N TYR A 140 -7.78 -0.87 -6.23
CA TYR A 140 -8.73 -1.83 -5.67
C TYR A 140 -9.86 -2.21 -6.63
N GLU A 141 -10.37 -1.29 -7.45
CA GLU A 141 -11.35 -1.62 -8.47
C GLU A 141 -10.76 -2.57 -9.52
N ALA A 142 -9.50 -2.35 -9.92
CA ALA A 142 -8.79 -3.24 -10.83
C ALA A 142 -8.52 -4.62 -10.22
N ILE A 143 -8.11 -4.68 -8.95
CA ILE A 143 -7.97 -5.95 -8.22
C ILE A 143 -9.32 -6.67 -8.11
N TYR A 144 -10.37 -5.97 -7.70
CA TYR A 144 -11.71 -6.53 -7.52
C TYR A 144 -12.21 -7.22 -8.80
N HIS A 145 -12.02 -6.58 -9.96
CA HIS A 145 -12.42 -7.10 -11.27
C HIS A 145 -11.34 -7.93 -11.99
N GLY A 146 -10.17 -8.12 -11.38
CA GLY A 146 -9.07 -8.91 -11.93
C GLY A 146 -8.48 -8.35 -13.23
N VAL A 147 -8.35 -7.04 -13.35
CA VAL A 147 -7.82 -6.34 -14.53
C VAL A 147 -6.36 -5.93 -14.29
N PRO A 148 -5.41 -6.34 -15.16
CA PRO A 148 -4.01 -5.91 -15.05
C PRO A 148 -3.84 -4.42 -15.42
N MET A 149 -2.74 -3.81 -14.97
CA MET A 149 -2.57 -2.36 -15.02
C MET A 149 -1.29 -1.90 -15.72
N VAL A 150 -1.38 -0.76 -16.40
CA VAL A 150 -0.22 0.09 -16.69
C VAL A 150 -0.28 1.29 -15.74
N GLY A 151 0.66 1.36 -14.82
CA GLY A 151 0.77 2.44 -13.84
C GLY A 151 1.58 3.61 -14.36
N ILE A 152 1.01 4.81 -14.25
CA ILE A 152 1.65 6.09 -14.57
C ILE A 152 1.56 6.98 -13.32
N PRO A 153 2.33 6.68 -12.26
CA PRO A 153 2.22 7.39 -10.99
C PRO A 153 2.61 8.87 -11.13
N THR A 154 1.91 9.74 -10.42
CA THR A 154 2.10 11.19 -10.52
C THR A 154 2.50 11.85 -9.20
N PHE A 155 1.92 11.45 -8.07
CA PHE A 155 2.24 12.04 -6.75
C PHE A 155 1.78 11.17 -5.56
N ALA A 156 2.14 11.60 -4.35
CA ALA A 156 1.75 10.99 -3.07
C ALA A 156 2.10 9.49 -2.97
N ASP A 157 1.11 8.67 -2.63
CA ASP A 157 1.22 7.22 -2.42
C ASP A 157 1.23 6.41 -3.72
N GLN A 158 0.95 7.05 -4.86
CA GLN A 158 0.80 6.38 -6.15
C GLN A 158 2.04 5.57 -6.60
N PRO A 159 3.29 6.09 -6.51
CA PRO A 159 4.45 5.30 -6.89
C PRO A 159 4.58 4.03 -6.04
N ASP A 160 4.33 4.13 -4.74
CA ASP A 160 4.39 3.00 -3.81
C ASP A 160 3.29 1.97 -4.10
N ASN A 161 2.06 2.41 -4.34
CA ASN A 161 0.97 1.53 -4.74
C ASN A 161 1.30 0.75 -6.03
N MET A 162 1.95 1.40 -6.99
CA MET A 162 2.36 0.73 -8.24
C MET A 162 3.51 -0.25 -8.03
N VAL A 163 4.45 0.03 -7.10
CA VAL A 163 5.51 -0.92 -6.73
C VAL A 163 4.89 -2.22 -6.17
N HIS A 164 3.88 -2.12 -5.33
CA HIS A 164 3.15 -3.29 -4.82
C HIS A 164 2.53 -4.11 -5.96
N MET A 165 1.84 -3.46 -6.89
CA MET A 165 1.20 -4.14 -8.01
C MET A 165 2.20 -4.77 -8.99
N LYS A 166 3.34 -4.10 -9.24
CA LYS A 166 4.45 -4.64 -10.03
C LYS A 166 5.06 -5.87 -9.35
N ALA A 167 5.33 -5.80 -8.05
CA ALA A 167 5.88 -6.92 -7.28
C ALA A 167 4.95 -8.15 -7.27
N LYS A 168 3.64 -7.92 -7.37
CA LYS A 168 2.63 -9.00 -7.50
C LYS A 168 2.40 -9.46 -8.95
N GLY A 169 3.16 -8.94 -9.92
CA GLY A 169 3.06 -9.33 -11.33
C GLY A 169 1.78 -8.87 -12.03
N ALA A 170 1.06 -7.90 -11.46
CA ALA A 170 -0.23 -7.42 -11.98
C ALA A 170 -0.13 -6.05 -12.66
N ALA A 171 1.06 -5.46 -12.73
CA ALA A 171 1.26 -4.18 -13.38
C ALA A 171 2.66 -3.95 -13.97
N VAL A 172 2.71 -3.12 -15.01
CA VAL A 172 3.92 -2.43 -15.51
C VAL A 172 3.88 -0.98 -15.04
N ILE A 173 5.05 -0.36 -14.81
CA ILE A 173 5.15 1.05 -14.41
C ILE A 173 5.84 1.83 -15.53
N ALA A 174 5.22 2.92 -15.96
CA ALA A 174 5.77 3.88 -16.90
C ALA A 174 5.91 5.26 -16.21
N ASP A 175 6.99 5.98 -16.50
CA ASP A 175 7.21 7.32 -15.97
C ASP A 175 6.69 8.36 -16.94
N LEU A 176 5.68 9.12 -16.54
CA LEU A 176 5.05 10.15 -17.38
C LEU A 176 6.07 11.16 -17.95
N ASN A 177 7.15 11.45 -17.23
CA ASN A 177 8.14 12.44 -17.65
C ASN A 177 9.06 11.92 -18.74
N PHE A 178 9.41 10.63 -18.70
CA PHE A 178 10.42 10.04 -19.59
C PHE A 178 9.86 9.12 -20.66
N MET A 179 8.65 8.56 -20.46
CA MET A 179 8.07 7.61 -21.41
C MET A 179 7.78 8.27 -22.76
N THR A 180 8.02 7.49 -23.81
CA THR A 180 7.65 7.77 -25.19
C THR A 180 6.29 7.16 -25.55
N SER A 181 5.80 7.44 -26.75
CA SER A 181 4.55 6.82 -27.23
C SER A 181 4.72 5.30 -27.37
N GLU A 182 5.91 4.88 -27.80
CA GLU A 182 6.31 3.49 -27.99
C GLU A 182 6.37 2.76 -26.65
N ASP A 183 6.97 3.37 -25.62
CA ASP A 183 7.03 2.79 -24.28
C ASP A 183 5.62 2.51 -23.71
N LEU A 184 4.69 3.46 -23.88
CA LEU A 184 3.32 3.28 -23.40
C LEU A 184 2.56 2.22 -24.21
N ARG A 185 2.70 2.22 -25.55
CA ARG A 185 2.13 1.18 -26.42
C ARG A 185 2.63 -0.20 -25.99
N ASP A 186 3.94 -0.33 -25.79
CA ASP A 186 4.58 -1.59 -25.45
C ASP A 186 4.15 -2.07 -24.06
N ALA A 187 4.05 -1.16 -23.08
CA ALA A 187 3.51 -1.49 -21.76
C ALA A 187 2.06 -1.99 -21.82
N ILE A 188 1.20 -1.38 -22.65
CA ILE A 188 -0.19 -1.84 -22.86
C ILE A 188 -0.19 -3.23 -23.49
N ASN A 189 0.60 -3.44 -24.54
CA ASN A 189 0.70 -4.73 -25.22
C ASN A 189 1.23 -5.82 -24.29
N THR A 190 2.23 -5.51 -23.45
CA THR A 190 2.77 -6.43 -22.44
C THR A 190 1.66 -6.91 -21.50
N VAL A 191 0.92 -6.00 -20.84
CA VAL A 191 -0.07 -6.41 -19.84
C VAL A 191 -1.30 -7.12 -20.44
N ILE A 192 -1.60 -6.87 -21.72
CA ILE A 192 -2.71 -7.52 -22.43
C ILE A 192 -2.30 -8.90 -22.95
N ASN A 193 -1.13 -9.02 -23.58
CA ASN A 193 -0.73 -10.22 -24.33
C ASN A 193 0.05 -11.22 -23.49
N GLU A 194 0.80 -10.77 -22.48
CA GLU A 194 1.50 -11.68 -21.58
C GLU A 194 0.52 -12.21 -20.52
N LYS A 195 0.18 -13.50 -20.65
CA LYS A 195 -0.83 -14.19 -19.82
C LYS A 195 -0.57 -14.07 -18.31
N SER A 196 0.69 -13.98 -17.91
CA SER A 196 1.12 -13.86 -16.50
C SER A 196 0.48 -12.67 -15.78
N TYR A 197 0.28 -11.53 -16.46
CA TYR A 197 -0.33 -10.34 -15.84
C TYR A 197 -1.80 -10.56 -15.54
N LYS A 198 -2.55 -11.13 -16.50
CA LYS A 198 -3.97 -11.45 -16.30
C LYS A 198 -4.14 -12.54 -15.24
N GLU A 199 -3.31 -13.58 -15.25
CA GLU A 199 -3.34 -14.64 -14.24
C GLU A 199 -3.06 -14.09 -12.83
N SER A 200 -2.08 -13.19 -12.71
CA SER A 200 -1.76 -12.51 -11.45
C SER A 200 -2.93 -11.64 -10.99
N ALA A 201 -3.49 -10.79 -11.85
CA ALA A 201 -4.65 -9.95 -11.50
C ALA A 201 -5.86 -10.80 -11.06
N MET A 202 -6.16 -11.90 -11.76
CA MET A 202 -7.23 -12.82 -11.38
C MET A 202 -6.94 -13.58 -10.07
N ARG A 203 -5.67 -13.91 -9.79
CA ARG A 203 -5.26 -14.45 -8.49
C ARG A 203 -5.54 -13.45 -7.38
N LEU A 204 -5.17 -12.18 -7.55
CA LEU A 204 -5.42 -11.14 -6.56
C LEU A 204 -6.92 -10.90 -6.36
N SER A 205 -7.71 -10.88 -7.45
CA SER A 205 -9.18 -10.82 -7.38
C SER A 205 -9.76 -11.95 -6.54
N ARG A 206 -9.34 -13.20 -6.77
CA ARG A 206 -9.79 -14.35 -5.96
C ARG A 206 -9.48 -14.16 -4.48
N ILE A 207 -8.27 -13.73 -4.12
CA ILE A 207 -7.89 -13.44 -2.73
C ILE A 207 -8.72 -12.29 -2.15
N HIS A 208 -9.00 -11.26 -2.97
CA HIS A 208 -9.79 -10.10 -2.55
C HIS A 208 -11.23 -10.48 -2.19
N HIS A 209 -11.84 -11.38 -2.96
CA HIS A 209 -13.20 -11.87 -2.72
C HIS A 209 -13.26 -12.99 -1.66
N ASP A 210 -12.19 -13.75 -1.47
CA ASP A 210 -12.10 -14.84 -0.49
C ASP A 210 -11.80 -14.29 0.91
N ARG A 211 -12.81 -13.64 1.49
CA ARG A 211 -12.77 -13.05 2.82
C ARG A 211 -13.96 -13.54 3.66
N PRO A 212 -13.79 -13.71 4.98
CA PRO A 212 -14.87 -14.17 5.85
C PRO A 212 -16.03 -13.17 5.96
N MET A 213 -15.75 -11.89 5.73
CA MET A 213 -16.71 -10.79 5.84
C MET A 213 -16.40 -9.74 4.76
N SER A 214 -17.45 -9.06 4.27
CA SER A 214 -17.25 -7.95 3.33
C SER A 214 -16.48 -6.81 4.01
N PRO A 215 -15.70 -5.99 3.28
CA PRO A 215 -14.94 -4.90 3.90
C PRO A 215 -15.85 -3.87 4.60
N LEU A 216 -17.08 -3.69 4.12
CA LEU A 216 -18.07 -2.81 4.73
C LEU A 216 -18.58 -3.39 6.05
N ASP A 217 -18.96 -4.66 6.06
CA ASP A 217 -19.46 -5.33 7.26
C ASP A 217 -18.36 -5.41 8.34
N GLU A 218 -17.10 -5.63 7.94
CA GLU A 218 -15.94 -5.62 8.85
C GLU A 218 -15.80 -4.25 9.52
N ALA A 219 -15.89 -3.16 8.73
CA ALA A 219 -15.85 -1.80 9.26
C ALA A 219 -16.99 -1.54 10.25
N VAL A 220 -18.23 -1.88 9.88
CA VAL A 220 -19.41 -1.72 10.72
C VAL A 220 -19.27 -2.51 12.02
N PHE A 221 -18.87 -3.77 11.93
CA PHE A 221 -18.68 -4.65 13.08
C PHE A 221 -17.71 -4.03 14.10
N TRP A 222 -16.54 -3.55 13.66
CA TRP A 222 -15.54 -3.01 14.57
C TRP A 222 -15.89 -1.62 15.14
N ILE A 223 -16.63 -0.82 14.38
CA ILE A 223 -17.23 0.43 14.90
C ILE A 223 -18.21 0.10 16.03
N GLU A 224 -19.16 -0.80 15.77
CA GLU A 224 -20.14 -1.22 16.78
C GLU A 224 -19.50 -1.92 17.97
N PHE A 225 -18.49 -2.77 17.74
CA PHE A 225 -17.72 -3.42 18.79
C PHE A 225 -17.13 -2.39 19.75
N THR A 226 -16.49 -1.35 19.21
CA THR A 226 -15.88 -0.29 20.01
C THR A 226 -16.93 0.48 20.81
N MET A 227 -18.09 0.78 20.21
CA MET A 227 -19.20 1.44 20.90
C MET A 227 -19.77 0.57 22.02
N ARG A 228 -20.05 -0.71 21.76
CA ARG A 228 -20.61 -1.67 22.73
C ARG A 228 -19.73 -1.82 23.98
N HIS A 229 -18.41 -1.80 23.80
CA HIS A 229 -17.44 -1.99 24.89
C HIS A 229 -16.89 -0.69 25.48
N LYS A 230 -17.40 0.47 25.03
CA LYS A 230 -16.95 1.80 25.47
C LYS A 230 -15.44 2.01 25.27
N GLY A 231 -14.94 1.54 24.12
CA GLY A 231 -13.54 1.60 23.70
C GLY A 231 -12.91 0.22 23.46
N ALA A 232 -11.63 0.21 23.09
CA ALA A 232 -10.90 -1.02 22.76
C ALA A 232 -9.47 -1.06 23.34
N LYS A 233 -9.27 -0.49 24.54
CA LYS A 233 -7.95 -0.38 25.18
C LYS A 233 -7.18 -1.70 25.27
N HIS A 234 -7.87 -2.82 25.47
CA HIS A 234 -7.27 -4.16 25.54
C HIS A 234 -6.69 -4.67 24.21
N LEU A 235 -7.02 -4.02 23.08
CA LEU A 235 -6.45 -4.31 21.76
C LEU A 235 -5.30 -3.38 21.39
N ARG A 236 -5.06 -2.34 22.19
CA ARG A 236 -3.98 -1.36 21.97
C ARG A 236 -2.67 -1.87 22.56
N VAL A 237 -1.57 -1.51 21.93
CA VAL A 237 -0.23 -1.82 22.46
C VAL A 237 0.11 -0.89 23.63
N GLN A 238 0.72 -1.44 24.67
CA GLN A 238 1.17 -0.68 25.84
C GLN A 238 2.30 0.32 25.50
N ALA A 239 2.99 0.11 24.37
CA ALA A 239 4.10 0.94 23.92
C ALA A 239 3.73 2.42 23.74
N HIS A 240 2.45 2.75 23.50
CA HIS A 240 1.99 4.14 23.40
C HIS A 240 2.02 4.90 24.72
N GLU A 241 2.05 4.20 25.85
CA GLU A 241 2.07 4.77 27.20
C GLU A 241 3.48 4.80 27.81
N LEU A 242 4.47 4.22 27.12
CA LEU A 242 5.85 4.18 27.60
C LEU A 242 6.56 5.50 27.35
N THR A 243 7.43 5.87 28.28
CA THR A 243 8.40 6.95 28.04
C THR A 243 9.43 6.49 27.00
N TRP A 244 10.10 7.45 26.34
CA TRP A 244 11.06 7.14 25.27
C TRP A 244 12.19 6.20 25.74
N TYR A 245 12.65 6.33 26.99
CA TYR A 245 13.72 5.50 27.54
C TYR A 245 13.24 4.10 27.92
N GLN A 246 11.99 3.95 28.38
CA GLN A 246 11.37 2.64 28.62
C GLN A 246 11.12 1.90 27.30
N TYR A 247 10.64 2.61 26.28
CA TYR A 247 10.44 2.04 24.95
C TYR A 247 11.74 1.46 24.37
N HIS A 248 12.88 2.14 24.58
CA HIS A 248 14.21 1.67 24.17
C HIS A 248 14.92 0.81 25.23
N SER A 249 14.22 0.42 26.30
CA SER A 249 14.74 -0.42 27.40
C SER A 249 16.02 0.11 28.06
N LEU A 250 16.25 1.43 28.05
CA LEU A 250 17.46 2.03 28.62
C LEU A 250 17.51 1.90 30.14
N ASP A 251 16.34 1.91 30.79
CA ASP A 251 16.17 1.63 32.21
C ASP A 251 16.58 0.20 32.57
N VAL A 252 16.11 -0.79 31.78
CA VAL A 252 16.46 -2.21 31.95
C VAL A 252 17.97 -2.42 31.71
N LEU A 253 18.51 -1.85 30.64
CA LEU A 253 19.94 -1.94 30.34
C LEU A 253 20.79 -1.30 31.44
N SER A 254 20.39 -0.14 31.96
CA SER A 254 21.08 0.54 33.06
C SER A 254 21.05 -0.30 34.35
N PHE A 255 19.91 -0.93 34.65
CA PHE A 255 19.79 -1.85 35.79
C PHE A 255 20.71 -3.06 35.64
N LEU A 256 20.68 -3.75 34.50
CA LEU A 256 21.53 -4.92 34.23
C LEU A 256 23.02 -4.56 34.28
N LEU A 257 23.42 -3.43 33.71
CA LEU A 257 24.79 -2.93 33.78
C LEU A 257 25.22 -2.68 35.24
N SER A 258 24.34 -2.09 36.06
CA SER A 258 24.61 -1.85 37.48
C SER A 258 24.84 -3.14 38.26
N VAL A 259 24.06 -4.20 37.96
CA VAL A 259 24.24 -5.53 38.56
C VAL A 259 25.60 -6.13 38.16
N VAL A 260 25.98 -6.07 36.88
CA VAL A 260 27.27 -6.58 36.41
C VAL A 260 28.43 -5.84 37.05
N LEU A 261 28.37 -4.51 37.12
CA LEU A 261 29.40 -3.68 37.76
C LEU A 261 29.53 -3.99 39.26
N LEU A 262 28.40 -4.23 39.95
CA LEU A 262 28.41 -4.63 41.36
C LEU A 262 29.07 -6.00 41.56
N LEU A 263 28.73 -7.00 40.72
CA LEU A 263 29.35 -8.33 40.79
C LEU A 263 30.85 -8.27 40.54
N LEU A 264 31.30 -7.51 39.53
CA LEU A 264 32.72 -7.29 39.25
C LEU A 264 33.41 -6.60 40.42
N PHE A 265 32.78 -5.58 41.00
CA PHE A 265 33.33 -4.88 42.17
C PHE A 265 33.50 -5.82 43.37
N VAL A 266 32.49 -6.63 43.68
CA VAL A 266 32.55 -7.62 44.76
C VAL A 266 33.63 -8.67 44.49
N LEU A 267 33.75 -9.15 43.25
CA LEU A 267 34.78 -10.10 42.85
C LEU A 267 36.18 -9.51 43.03
N VAL A 268 36.41 -8.28 42.54
CA VAL A 268 37.70 -7.57 42.71
C VAL A 268 38.02 -7.35 44.18
N LYS A 269 37.04 -6.93 45.00
CA LYS A 269 37.25 -6.72 46.45
C LYS A 269 37.57 -8.02 47.18
N THR A 270 36.86 -9.11 46.85
CA THR A 270 37.09 -10.45 47.41
C THR A 270 38.48 -10.96 47.01
N CYS A 271 38.85 -10.89 45.73
CA CYS A 271 40.19 -11.27 45.25
C CYS A 271 41.30 -10.45 45.94
N ARG A 272 41.12 -9.12 46.08
CA ARG A 272 42.09 -8.26 46.78
C ARG A 272 42.17 -8.58 48.28
N PHE A 273 41.05 -8.90 48.92
CA PHE A 273 41.03 -9.31 50.33
C PHE A 273 41.75 -10.65 50.53
N CYS A 274 41.46 -11.65 49.70
CA CYS A 274 42.15 -12.94 49.70
C CYS A 274 43.65 -12.75 49.46
N PHE A 275 44.05 -11.95 48.47
CA PHE A 275 45.46 -11.67 48.20
C PHE A 275 46.16 -10.98 49.38
N ARG A 276 45.55 -9.97 50.01
CA ARG A 276 46.12 -9.32 51.21
C ARG A 276 46.26 -10.28 52.38
N ARG A 277 45.30 -11.18 52.58
CA ARG A 277 45.31 -12.15 53.68
C ARG A 277 46.32 -13.29 53.46
N CYS A 278 46.47 -13.76 52.22
CA CYS A 278 47.38 -14.85 51.87
C CYS A 278 48.83 -14.38 51.62
N CYS A 279 49.04 -13.20 51.02
CA CYS A 279 50.37 -12.74 50.58
C CYS A 279 50.96 -11.61 51.46
N CYS A 280 50.21 -10.99 52.37
CA CYS A 280 50.70 -9.90 53.23
C CYS A 280 50.58 -10.20 54.75
N ARG A 281 50.84 -11.44 55.19
CA ARG A 281 51.10 -11.71 56.62
C ARG A 281 52.36 -10.94 57.03
N ARG A 282 52.19 -9.83 57.75
CA ARG A 282 53.28 -9.04 58.37
C ARG A 282 54.22 -10.00 59.12
N LYS A 283 55.53 -9.94 58.82
CA LYS A 283 56.59 -10.50 59.66
C LYS A 283 56.49 -9.83 61.04
N THR A 284 55.92 -10.50 62.03
CA THR A 284 55.93 -10.05 63.42
C THR A 284 57.39 -10.11 63.90
N LYS A 285 57.99 -8.96 64.24
CA LYS A 285 59.32 -8.87 64.85
C LYS A 285 59.34 -9.71 66.15
N ARG A 286 60.22 -10.70 66.22
CA ARG A 286 60.57 -11.40 67.47
C ARG A 286 61.48 -10.47 68.27
N LYS A 287 61.07 -10.05 69.48
CA LYS A 287 61.96 -9.40 70.45
C LYS A 287 63.02 -10.43 70.87
N ALA A 288 64.29 -10.05 70.81
CA ALA A 288 65.40 -10.80 71.39
C ALA A 288 65.54 -10.38 72.86
N GLU A 289 65.63 -11.37 73.74
CA GLU A 289 66.31 -11.25 75.05
C GLU A 289 67.83 -11.33 74.83
#